data_AF-A0A521KUZ9-F1
#
_entry.id   AF-A0A521KUZ9-F1
#
_cell.length_a   1.000
_cell.length_b   1.000
_cell.length_c   1.000
_cell.angle_alpha   90.00
_cell.angle_beta   90.00
_cell.angle_gamma   90.00
#
_symmetry.space_group_name_H-M   'P 1'
#
loop_
_entity.id
_entity.type
_entity.pdbx_description
1 polymer ?
#
loop_
_entity_poly.entity_id
_entity_poly.type
_entity_poly.pdbx_seq_one_letter_code
_entity_poly.pdbx_strand_id
1 'polypeptide(L)'
;NFTVKDRMNAILETLEGKESVTFVALFGEQNHRLFIIVTFLALLELIRLTLVRVFQAETFGPILVTRAFAPMVGEELTGAEEPLEEGL
;
A
#
# COMPACT_ATOMS: atom_id res chain seq x y z
N ASN A 1 -23.08 5.40 -6.82
CA ASN A 1 -22.43 6.69 -6.52
C ASN A 1 -21.02 6.37 -6.07
N PHE A 2 -20.00 6.99 -6.66
CA PHE A 2 -18.59 6.59 -6.46
C PHE A 2 -17.84 7.78 -5.87
N THR A 3 -17.51 7.70 -4.58
CA THR A 3 -17.00 8.85 -3.82
C THR A 3 -15.48 8.80 -3.65
N VAL A 4 -14.90 9.95 -3.28
CA VAL A 4 -13.50 10.02 -2.84
C VAL A 4 -13.24 9.04 -1.69
N LYS A 5 -14.18 8.93 -0.74
CA LYS A 5 -14.07 8.03 0.42
C LYS A 5 -14.01 6.56 0.01
N ASP A 6 -14.86 6.14 -0.92
CA ASP A 6 -14.84 4.77 -1.45
C ASP A 6 -13.49 4.45 -2.10
N ARG A 7 -12.91 5.44 -2.81
CA ARG A 7 -11.59 5.28 -3.42
C ARG A 7 -10.44 5.28 -2.43
N MET A 8 -10.50 6.05 -1.36
CA MET A 8 -9.49 5.97 -0.30
C MET A 8 -9.41 4.56 0.28
N ASN A 9 -10.57 3.96 0.59
CA ASN A 9 -10.64 2.60 1.11
C ASN A 9 -10.06 1.58 0.12
N ALA A 10 -10.46 1.66 -1.16
CA ALA A 10 -9.96 0.77 -2.19
C ALA A 10 -8.43 0.86 -2.39
N ILE A 11 -7.85 2.07 -2.27
CA ILE A 11 -6.39 2.26 -2.34
C ILE A 11 -5.70 1.58 -1.16
N LEU A 12 -6.21 1.76 0.06
CA LEU A 12 -5.63 1.18 1.27
C LEU A 12 -5.72 -0.35 1.27
N GLU A 13 -6.83 -0.92 0.80
CA GLU A 13 -7.02 -2.36 0.60
C GLU A 13 -6.05 -2.90 -0.46
N THR A 14 -5.89 -2.18 -1.59
CA THR A 14 -4.93 -2.57 -2.64
C THR A 14 -3.49 -2.61 -2.14
N LEU A 15 -3.14 -1.74 -1.19
CA LEU A 15 -1.83 -1.66 -0.53
C LEU A 15 -1.63 -2.69 0.58
N GLU A 16 -2.67 -3.42 1.00
CA GLU A 16 -2.55 -4.41 2.07
C GLU A 16 -1.65 -5.57 1.64
N GLY A 17 -0.67 -5.91 2.49
CA GLY A 17 0.30 -6.98 2.21
C GLY A 17 1.28 -6.67 1.07
N LYS A 18 1.28 -5.46 0.50
CA LYS A 18 2.22 -5.05 -0.56
C LYS A 18 3.14 -3.96 -0.06
N GLU A 19 4.42 -4.08 -0.38
CA GLU A 19 5.41 -3.02 -0.10
C GLU A 19 5.08 -1.73 -0.85
N SER A 20 4.69 -1.88 -2.12
CA SER A 20 4.36 -0.76 -3.00
C SER A 20 3.43 -1.17 -4.15
N VAL A 21 2.72 -0.21 -4.72
CA VAL A 21 1.93 -0.36 -5.95
C VAL A 21 2.10 0.85 -6.85
N THR A 22 2.01 0.67 -8.17
CA THR A 22 1.94 1.80 -9.09
C THR A 22 0.54 2.42 -9.07
N PHE A 23 0.43 3.72 -9.34
CA PHE A 23 -0.86 4.40 -9.44
C PHE A 23 -1.77 3.77 -10.51
N VAL A 24 -1.19 3.29 -11.61
CA VAL A 24 -1.93 2.60 -12.68
C VAL A 24 -2.54 1.29 -12.18
N ALA A 25 -1.85 0.56 -11.29
CA ALA A 25 -2.38 -0.68 -10.72
C ALA A 25 -3.62 -0.49 -9.85
N LEU A 26 -3.95 0.75 -9.44
CA LEU A 26 -5.14 1.05 -8.64
C LEU A 26 -6.45 1.00 -9.44
N PHE A 27 -6.38 0.94 -10.77
CA PHE A 27 -7.55 1.07 -11.64
C PHE A 27 -8.18 -0.25 -12.07
N GLY A 28 -7.41 -1.35 -12.08
CA GLY A 28 -7.86 -2.61 -12.66
C GLY A 28 -8.37 -2.41 -14.10
N GLU A 29 -9.56 -2.96 -14.40
CA GLU A 29 -10.21 -2.80 -15.70
C GLU A 29 -10.88 -1.42 -15.91
N GLN A 30 -11.06 -0.65 -14.83
CA GLN A 30 -11.84 0.59 -14.82
C GLN A 30 -10.97 1.83 -15.05
N ASN A 31 -10.85 2.27 -16.30
CA ASN A 31 -9.89 3.29 -16.71
C ASN A 31 -10.51 4.57 -17.34
N HIS A 32 -11.77 4.89 -17.03
CA HIS A 32 -12.40 6.11 -17.57
C HIS A 32 -11.94 7.37 -16.83
N ARG A 33 -11.88 8.51 -17.55
CA ARG A 33 -11.28 9.77 -17.06
C ARG A 33 -11.77 10.23 -15.69
N LEU A 34 -13.08 10.14 -15.42
CA LEU A 34 -13.64 10.55 -14.13
C LEU A 34 -13.11 9.68 -12.98
N PHE A 35 -13.02 8.36 -13.18
CA PHE A 35 -12.47 7.43 -12.21
C PHE A 35 -11.01 7.72 -11.88
N ILE A 36 -10.22 8.07 -12.91
CA ILE A 36 -8.81 8.46 -12.75
C ILE A 36 -8.72 9.71 -11.87
N ILE A 37 -9.53 10.74 -12.16
CA ILE A 37 -9.56 11.99 -11.38
C ILE A 37 -9.95 11.72 -9.93
N VAL A 38 -11.02 10.95 -9.68
CA VAL A 38 -11.48 10.66 -8.31
C VAL A 38 -10.44 9.84 -7.54
N THR A 39 -9.78 8.88 -8.19
CA THR A 39 -8.69 8.10 -7.56
C THR A 39 -7.49 8.98 -7.26
N PHE A 40 -7.15 9.92 -8.14
CA PHE A 40 -6.06 10.87 -7.89
C PHE A 40 -6.37 11.78 -6.69
N LEU A 41 -7.60 12.32 -6.61
CA LEU A 41 -8.03 13.12 -5.47
C LEU A 41 -8.04 12.33 -4.16
N ALA A 42 -8.48 11.06 -4.20
CA ALA A 42 -8.43 10.17 -3.04
C ALA A 42 -6.97 9.89 -2.60
N LEU A 43 -6.05 9.69 -3.55
CA LEU A 43 -4.63 9.53 -3.24
C LEU A 43 -4.06 10.79 -2.58
N LEU A 44 -4.36 11.98 -3.11
CA LEU A 44 -3.92 13.26 -2.52
C LEU A 44 -4.46 13.44 -1.09
N GLU A 45 -5.71 13.06 -0.84
CA GLU A 45 -6.30 13.11 0.50
C GLU A 45 -5.61 12.13 1.47
N LEU A 46 -5.28 10.92 1.02
CA LEU A 46 -4.52 9.96 1.83
C LEU A 46 -3.10 10.47 2.16
N ILE A 47 -2.45 11.17 1.23
CA ILE A 47 -1.17 11.84 1.48
C ILE A 47 -1.35 12.94 2.54
N ARG A 48 -2.40 13.76 2.40
CA ARG A 48 -2.73 14.83 3.37
C ARG A 48 -2.98 14.28 4.78
N LEU A 49 -3.57 13.09 4.88
CA LEU A 49 -3.80 12.36 6.13
C LEU A 49 -2.59 11.54 6.60
N THR A 50 -1.48 11.56 5.88
CA THR A 50 -0.24 10.81 6.19
C THR A 50 -0.44 9.28 6.27
N LEU A 51 -1.45 8.74 5.59
CA LEU A 51 -1.72 7.30 5.57
C LEU A 51 -0.90 6.56 4.50
N VAL A 52 -0.51 7.28 3.45
CA VAL A 52 0.32 6.75 2.35
C VAL A 52 1.47 7.69 2.05
N ARG A 53 2.51 7.17 1.39
CA ARG A 53 3.58 7.94 0.78
C ARG A 53 3.59 7.72 -0.72
N VAL A 54 4.10 8.70 -1.45
CA VAL A 54 4.20 8.66 -2.91
C VAL A 54 5.59 9.05 -3.36
N PHE A 55 6.08 8.38 -4.40
CA PHE A 55 7.31 8.73 -5.11
C PHE A 55 7.03 8.93 -6.61
N GLN A 56 7.52 10.03 -7.17
CA GLN A 56 7.44 10.37 -8.59
C GLN A 56 8.73 11.11 -8.97
N ALA A 57 9.54 10.51 -9.85
CA ALA A 57 10.87 11.03 -10.18
C ALA A 57 10.85 12.23 -11.14
N GLU A 58 9.87 12.27 -12.05
CA GLU A 58 9.74 13.29 -13.10
C GLU A 58 8.28 13.73 -13.24
N THR A 59 8.05 14.94 -13.75
CA THR A 59 6.70 15.45 -13.99
C THR A 59 5.97 14.56 -14.99
N PHE A 60 4.75 14.13 -14.64
CA PHE A 60 3.94 13.16 -15.41
C PHE A 60 4.56 11.76 -15.53
N GLY A 61 5.66 11.48 -14.81
CA GLY A 61 6.24 10.16 -14.73
C GLY A 61 5.41 9.21 -13.84
N PRO A 62 5.84 7.94 -13.74
CA PRO A 62 5.20 6.94 -12.90
C PRO A 62 5.09 7.38 -11.44
N ILE A 63 3.94 7.06 -10.83
CA ILE A 63 3.65 7.36 -9.43
C ILE A 63 3.66 6.02 -8.69
N LEU A 64 4.58 5.86 -7.74
CA LEU A 64 4.63 4.71 -6.84
C LEU A 64 4.00 5.10 -5.50
N VAL A 65 3.16 4.22 -4.96
CA VAL A 65 2.40 4.43 -3.72
C VAL A 65 2.80 3.36 -2.71
N THR A 66 3.05 3.77 -1.46
CA THR A 66 3.36 2.86 -0.33
C THR A 66 2.54 3.24 0.90
N ARG A 67 2.34 2.30 1.84
CA ARG A 67 1.77 2.64 3.15
C ARG A 67 2.77 3.50 3.93
N ALA A 68 2.27 4.50 4.66
CA ALA A 68 3.13 5.32 5.52
C ALA A 68 3.69 4.55 6.71
N PHE A 69 2.96 3.54 7.17
CA PHE A 69 3.39 2.54 8.15
C PHE A 69 3.35 1.17 7.46
N ALA A 70 4.50 0.64 7.07
CA ALA A 70 4.59 -0.78 6.80
C ALA A 70 4.50 -1.49 8.15
N PRO A 71 3.60 -2.47 8.36
CA PRO A 71 3.77 -3.37 9.48
C PRO A 71 5.15 -3.99 9.33
N MET A 72 6.03 -3.79 10.30
CA MET A 72 7.22 -4.62 10.42
C MET A 72 6.69 -6.04 10.56
N VAL A 73 6.72 -6.81 9.48
CA VAL A 73 6.55 -8.26 9.57
C VAL A 73 7.78 -8.71 10.36
N GLY A 74 7.58 -8.95 11.65
CA GLY A 74 8.58 -9.61 12.46
C GLY A 74 8.88 -10.94 11.78
N GLU A 75 10.13 -11.12 11.36
CA GLU A 75 10.66 -12.47 11.20
C GLU A 75 10.45 -13.16 12.54
N GLU A 76 9.45 -14.05 12.58
CA GLU A 76 9.34 -15.04 13.63
C GLU A 76 10.67 -15.78 13.65
N LEU A 77 11.43 -15.62 14.74
CA LEU A 77 12.51 -16.52 15.10
C LEU A 77 11.89 -17.90 15.29
N THR A 78 11.77 -18.67 14.20
CA THR A 78 11.33 -20.05 14.26
C THR A 78 12.34 -20.82 15.10
N GLY A 79 11.85 -21.41 16.17
CA GLY A 79 12.64 -21.92 17.27
C GLY A 79 13.65 -23.00 16.87
N ALA A 80 14.80 -22.91 17.53
CA ALA A 80 15.59 -24.07 17.89
C ALA A 80 15.69 -24.09 19.42
N GLU A 81 14.59 -24.46 20.08
CA GLU A 81 14.70 -25.12 21.37
C GLU A 81 15.17 -26.55 21.08
N GLU A 82 16.46 -26.83 21.22
CA GLU A 82 16.92 -28.19 21.44
C GLU A 82 16.84 -28.49 22.95
N PRO A 83 16.03 -29.45 23.41
CA PRO A 83 16.04 -29.87 24.80
C PRO A 83 17.11 -30.94 25.05
N LEU A 84 18.00 -30.62 26.01
CA LEU A 84 18.68 -31.45 27.01
C LEU A 84 19.07 -32.90 26.64
N GLU A 85 20.38 -33.15 26.47
CA GLU A 85 20.99 -34.42 26.86
C GLU A 85 21.72 -34.25 28.20
N GLU A 86 21.06 -34.64 29.29
CA GLU A 86 21.73 -35.07 30.52
C GLU A 86 22.36 -36.45 30.24
N GLY A 87 23.70 -36.54 30.30
CA GLY A 87 24.36 -37.83 30.26
C GLY A 87 25.87 -37.80 30.00
N LEU A 88 26.66 -37.59 31.06
CA LEU A 88 27.76 -38.46 31.54
C LEU A 88 28.60 -37.75 32.60
#